data_AF-A0A1R3KA62-F1
#
_entry.id   AF-A0A1R3KA62-F1
#
_cell.length_a   1.000
_cell.length_b   1.000
_cell.length_c   1.000
_cell.angle_alpha   90.00
_cell.angle_beta   90.00
_cell.angle_gamma   90.00
#
_symmetry.space_group_name_H-M   'P 1'
#
loop_
_entity.id
_entity.type
_entity.pdbx_description
1 polymer ?
#
loop_
_entity_poly.entity_id
_entity_poly.type
_entity_poly.pdbx_seq_one_letter_code
_entity_poly.pdbx_strand_id
1 'polypeptide(L)' 'MPRGSTNKGPPSDDFGWKWGEAVDGQRSRVRCTFCDRVITGGITRFKEHLAAKKGNVASCYQVSSHIRKEVAEQAENL' A
#
# COMPACT_ATOMS: atom_id res chain seq x y z
N MET A 1 -33.84 15.43 0.73
CA MET A 1 -32.47 15.70 0.23
C MET A 1 -31.69 14.39 0.28
N PRO A 2 -31.13 13.88 -0.83
CA PRO A 2 -30.68 12.51 -0.92
C PRO A 2 -29.40 12.29 -0.10
N ARG A 3 -29.50 11.37 0.87
CA ARG A 3 -28.35 10.85 1.62
C ARG A 3 -27.56 9.99 0.64
N GLY A 4 -26.36 10.46 0.27
CA GLY A 4 -25.49 9.78 -0.68
C GLY A 4 -25.27 8.33 -0.30
N SER A 5 -25.49 7.44 -1.26
CA SER A 5 -25.25 6.00 -1.17
C SER A 5 -23.80 5.73 -0.79
N THR A 6 -23.55 5.29 0.44
CA THR A 6 -22.28 4.65 0.80
C THR A 6 -22.28 3.22 0.25
N ASN A 7 -22.03 3.09 -1.05
CA ASN A 7 -21.55 1.84 -1.63
C ASN A 7 -20.10 1.63 -1.18
N LYS A 8 -19.87 1.16 0.07
CA LYS A 8 -18.57 0.62 0.47
C LYS A 8 -18.46 -0.84 0.00
N GLY A 9 -18.28 -1.01 -1.30
CA GLY A 9 -17.40 -2.08 -1.79
C GLY A 9 -15.96 -1.79 -1.33
N PRO A 10 -15.04 -2.79 -1.31
CA PRO A 10 -13.67 -2.54 -0.85
C PRO A 10 -13.12 -1.34 -1.62
N PRO A 11 -12.53 -0.34 -0.94
CA PRO A 11 -12.14 0.88 -1.60
C PRO A 11 -11.16 0.52 -2.71
N SER A 12 -11.58 0.73 -3.96
CA SER A 12 -10.73 0.68 -5.15
C SER A 12 -9.62 1.75 -5.12
N ASP A 13 -9.44 2.41 -3.97
CA ASP A 13 -8.47 3.45 -3.65
C ASP A 13 -7.60 3.07 -2.43
N ASP A 14 -7.56 1.79 -2.03
CA ASP A 14 -6.51 1.37 -1.10
C ASP A 14 -5.17 1.37 -1.86
N PHE A 15 -4.44 2.47 -1.73
CA PHE A 15 -3.12 2.69 -2.33
C PHE A 15 -2.15 1.54 -2.06
N GLY A 16 -2.35 0.79 -0.96
CA GLY A 16 -1.59 -0.41 -0.66
C GLY A 16 -1.87 -1.57 -1.62
N TRP A 17 -3.08 -1.73 -2.13
CA TRP A 17 -3.42 -2.79 -3.10
C TRP A 17 -3.22 -2.35 -4.55
N LYS A 18 -3.17 -1.04 -4.81
CA LYS A 18 -2.83 -0.50 -6.14
C LYS A 18 -1.43 -0.91 -6.59
N TRP A 19 -0.50 -1.05 -5.64
CA TRP A 19 0.90 -1.39 -5.87
C TRP A 19 1.32 -2.71 -5.21
N GLY A 20 0.39 -3.35 -4.52
CA GLY A 20 0.61 -4.56 -3.75
C GLY A 20 -0.32 -5.66 -4.25
N GLU A 21 0.24 -6.82 -4.59
CA GLU A 21 -0.52 -7.99 -5.01
C GLU A 21 -0.58 -9.04 -3.89
N ALA A 22 -1.74 -9.63 -3.64
CA ALA A 22 -1.87 -10.68 -2.63
C ALA A 22 -1.22 -11.95 -3.15
N VAL A 23 -0.18 -12.42 -2.47
CA VAL A 23 0.46 -13.69 -2.83
C VAL A 23 -0.37 -14.82 -2.25
N ASP A 24 -0.68 -15.83 -3.06
CA ASP A 24 -1.33 -17.06 -2.62
C ASP A 24 -2.75 -16.86 -2.05
N GLY A 25 -3.42 -15.76 -2.44
CA GLY A 25 -4.72 -15.36 -1.86
C GLY A 25 -4.63 -14.91 -0.39
N GLN A 26 -3.43 -14.82 0.17
CA GLN A 26 -3.20 -14.44 1.56
C GLN A 26 -3.00 -12.93 1.67
N ARG A 27 -3.95 -12.22 2.28
CA ARG A 27 -3.82 -10.78 2.55
C ARG A 27 -2.68 -10.43 3.52
N SER A 28 -2.12 -11.43 4.20
CA SER A 28 -0.91 -11.32 5.03
C SER A 28 0.39 -11.24 4.22
N ARG A 29 0.37 -11.65 2.95
CA ARG A 29 1.53 -11.64 2.06
C ARG A 29 1.25 -10.73 0.88
N VAL A 30 1.91 -9.58 0.85
CA VAL A 30 1.72 -8.60 -0.22
C VAL A 30 3.02 -8.49 -1.01
N ARG A 31 2.97 -8.80 -2.30
CA ARG A 31 4.08 -8.60 -3.24
C ARG A 31 4.07 -7.17 -3.72
N CYS A 32 5.20 -6.49 -3.55
CA CYS A 32 5.45 -5.19 -4.14
C CYS A 32 5.61 -5.33 -5.65
N THR A 33 4.80 -4.64 -6.46
CA THR A 33 4.97 -4.65 -7.92
C THR A 33 6.19 -3.85 -8.40
N PHE A 34 6.82 -3.08 -7.52
CA PHE A 34 8.04 -2.32 -7.84
C PHE A 34 9.32 -3.11 -7.62
N CYS A 35 9.50 -3.71 -6.43
CA CYS A 35 10.73 -4.45 -6.13
C CYS A 35 10.55 -5.96 -6.12
N ASP A 36 9.36 -6.45 -6.50
CA ASP A 36 8.97 -7.86 -6.44
C ASP A 36 9.15 -8.52 -5.07
N ARG A 37 9.34 -7.71 -4.03
CA ARG A 37 9.55 -8.18 -2.67
C ARG A 37 8.21 -8.55 -2.06
N VAL A 38 8.13 -9.78 -1.55
CA VAL A 38 6.99 -10.23 -0.76
C VAL A 38 7.15 -9.74 0.67
N ILE A 39 6.29 -8.82 1.07
CA ILE A 39 6.19 -8.33 2.44
C ILE A 39 5.23 -9.24 3.20
N THR A 40 5.70 -9.82 4.30
CA THR A 40 4.89 -10.60 5.24
C THR A 40 4.49 -9.71 6.43
N GLY A 41 3.19 -9.68 6.73
CA GLY A 41 2.58 -8.75 7.70
C GLY A 41 1.49 -7.85 7.12
N GLY A 42 1.04 -8.16 5.91
CA GLY A 42 -0.12 -7.57 5.27
C GLY A 42 0.08 -6.16 4.71
N ILE A 43 -1.04 -5.52 4.40
CA ILE A 43 -1.10 -4.23 3.69
C ILE A 43 -0.47 -3.08 4.51
N THR A 44 -0.51 -3.15 5.84
CA THR A 44 0.02 -2.10 6.73
C THR A 44 1.53 -1.95 6.57
N ARG A 45 2.28 -3.06 6.70
CA ARG A 45 3.74 -3.05 6.45
C ARG A 45 4.09 -2.76 5.01
N PHE A 46 3.21 -3.13 4.07
CA PHE A 46 3.39 -2.80 2.66
C PHE A 46 3.27 -1.28 2.42
N LYS A 47 2.31 -0.60 3.06
CA LYS A 47 2.23 0.87 3.02
C LYS A 47 3.49 1.51 3.61
N GLU A 48 4.01 1.00 4.74
CA GLU A 48 5.29 1.46 5.32
C GLU A 48 6.49 1.25 4.38
N HIS A 49 6.53 0.13 3.66
CA HIS A 49 7.56 -0.20 2.66
C HIS A 49 7.59 0.82 1.50
N LEU A 50 6.42 1.19 0.99
CA LEU A 50 6.27 2.14 -0.11
C LEU A 50 6.53 3.59 0.33
N ALA A 51 6.06 3.96 1.53
CA ALA A 51 6.28 5.27 2.12
C ALA A 51 7.75 5.54 2.46
N ALA A 52 8.61 4.51 2.37
CA ALA A 52 10.01 4.56 2.75
C ALA A 52 10.19 5.16 4.16
N LYS A 53 9.23 4.89 5.05
CA LYS A 53 9.20 5.48 6.39
C LYS A 53 10.44 5.02 7.14
N LYS A 54 11.26 5.99 7.53
CA LYS A 54 12.57 5.78 8.15
C LYS A 54 12.34 5.19 9.55
N GLY A 55 12.45 3.87 9.72
CA GLY A 55 12.37 3.30 11.06
C GLY A 55 12.22 1.78 11.16
N ASN A 56 11.41 1.12 10.32
CA ASN A 56 10.99 -0.26 10.64
C ASN A 56 10.96 -1.24 9.47
N VAL A 57 10.88 -0.76 8.22
CA VAL A 57 10.77 -1.61 7.03
C VAL A 57 11.74 -1.12 5.95
N ALA A 58 12.38 -2.06 5.25
CA ALA A 58 13.26 -1.74 4.13
C ALA A 58 12.49 -0.90 3.10
N SER A 59 13.00 0.29 2.75
CA SER A 59 12.37 1.13 1.73
C SER A 59 12.44 0.46 0.36
N CYS A 60 11.44 0.71 -0.49
CA CYS A 60 11.51 0.24 -1.87
C CYS A 60 12.45 1.13 -2.69
N TYR A 61 13.59 0.60 -3.13
CA TYR A 61 14.51 1.31 -4.01
C TYR A 61 13.96 1.48 -5.44
N GLN A 62 13.09 0.56 -5.89
CA GLN A 62 12.50 0.59 -7.24
C GLN A 62 11.28 1.53 -7.35
N VAL A 63 10.70 1.99 -6.25
CA VAL A 63 9.61 2.98 -6.31
C VAL A 63 10.18 4.30 -6.80
N SER A 64 9.63 4.83 -7.89
CA SER A 64 9.99 6.14 -8.44
C SER A 64 9.72 7.26 -7.43
N SER A 65 10.49 8.34 -7.48
CA SER A 65 10.37 9.47 -6.55
C SER A 65 8.96 10.07 -6.50
N HIS A 66 8.23 10.05 -7.62
CA HIS A 66 6.83 10.48 -7.70
C HIS A 66 5.92 9.61 -6.85
N ILE A 67 5.99 8.29 -7.04
CA ILE A 67 5.17 7.32 -6.29
C ILE A 67 5.54 7.35 -4.80
N ARG A 68 6.83 7.47 -4.44
CA ARG A 68 7.23 7.58 -3.02
C ARG A 68 6.58 8.78 -2.35
N LYS A 69 6.49 9.92 -3.04
CA LYS A 69 5.85 11.13 -2.50
C LYS A 69 4.35 10.91 -2.29
N GLU A 70 3.65 10.38 -3.29
CA GLU A 70 2.22 10.06 -3.17
C GLU A 70 1.97 9.08 -2.02
N VAL A 71 2.75 8.00 -1.92
CA VAL A 71 2.54 6.99 -0.88
C VAL A 71 2.96 7.49 0.50
N ALA A 72 4.03 8.29 0.60
CA ALA A 72 4.43 8.89 1.87
C ALA A 72 3.35 9.83 2.41
N GLU A 73 2.80 10.71 1.56
CA GLU A 73 1.71 11.62 1.94
C GLU A 73 0.45 10.88 2.37
N GLN A 74 0.07 9.82 1.63
CA GLN A 74 -1.07 8.96 1.97
C GLN A 74 -0.84 8.11 3.23
N ALA A 75 0.40 7.68 3.49
CA ALA A 75 0.74 6.86 4.66
C ALA A 75 0.77 7.65 5.97
N GLU A 76 0.88 8.99 5.92
CA GLU A 76 0.81 9.86 7.11
C GLU A 76 -0.63 10.19 7.54
N ASN A 77 -1.63 9.90 6.70
CA ASN A 77 -3.04 10.21 6.97
C ASN A 77 -3.85 9.00 7.49
N LEU A 78 -3.19 8.03 8.14
CA LEU A 78 -3.80 6.82 8.74
C LEU A 78 -3.83 6.89 10.27
#